data_AF-A0A2N5ZS95-F1
#
_entry.id   AF-A0A2N5ZS95-F1
#
_cell.length_a   1.000
_cell.length_b   1.000
_cell.length_c   1.000
_cell.angle_alpha   90.00
_cell.angle_beta   90.00
_cell.angle_gamma   90.00
#
_symmetry.space_group_name_H-M   'P 1'
#
loop_
_entity.id
_entity.type
_entity.pdbx_description
1 polymer ?
#
loop_
_entity_poly.entity_id
_entity_poly.type
_entity_poly.pdbx_seq_one_letter_code
_entity_poly.pdbx_strand_id
1 'polypeptide(L)'
;MRNILFIIIGLIALNSCEKRIPIDIEQQDPKIVINALFDNTKKFTASISKSVMIDDVSGNNTITNAIVKLYENDVLLDTLSHTGGGVYMYNDTLQPGNSYELIVACDLGTASATATMPEVVPIISVDSVVQTQIVNDVW
;
A
#
# COMPACT_ATOMS: atom_id res chain seq x y z
N MET A 1 -59.11 14.19 -19.04
CA MET A 1 -58.21 15.32 -19.43
C MET A 1 -57.48 15.94 -18.24
N ARG A 2 -58.14 16.22 -17.10
CA ARG A 2 -57.50 16.79 -15.89
C ARG A 2 -56.32 15.96 -15.34
N ASN A 3 -56.41 14.63 -15.34
CA ASN A 3 -55.38 13.76 -14.77
C ASN A 3 -54.12 13.64 -15.63
N ILE A 4 -54.23 13.83 -16.95
CA ILE A 4 -53.09 13.80 -17.88
C ILE A 4 -52.19 15.03 -17.69
N LEU A 5 -52.78 16.18 -17.36
CA LEU A 5 -52.04 17.42 -17.11
C LEU A 5 -51.10 17.30 -15.89
N PHE A 6 -51.56 16.64 -14.82
CA PHE A 6 -50.74 16.40 -13.63
C PHE A 6 -49.58 15.43 -13.88
N ILE A 7 -49.77 14.45 -14.76
CA ILE A 7 -48.70 13.51 -15.16
C ILE A 7 -47.61 14.25 -15.94
N ILE A 8 -47.99 15.12 -16.89
CA ILE A 8 -47.05 15.91 -17.69
C ILE A 8 -46.24 16.88 -16.81
N ILE A 9 -46.90 17.53 -15.84
CA ILE A 9 -46.23 18.40 -14.86
C ILE A 9 -45.26 17.62 -13.96
N GLY A 10 -45.62 16.39 -13.56
CA GLY A 10 -44.74 15.50 -12.79
C GLY A 10 -43.49 15.08 -13.57
N LEU A 11 -43.61 14.78 -14.87
CA LEU A 11 -42.46 14.42 -15.71
C LEU A 11 -41.47 15.58 -15.90
N ILE A 12 -41.95 16.82 -15.96
CA ILE A 12 -41.08 17.99 -16.11
C ILE A 12 -40.27 18.23 -14.82
N ALA A 13 -40.87 17.98 -13.64
CA ALA A 13 -40.22 18.13 -12.34
C ALA A 13 -39.10 17.10 -12.05
N LEU A 14 -39.00 16.01 -12.82
CA LEU A 14 -37.93 15.01 -12.70
C LEU A 14 -36.65 15.37 -13.47
N ASN A 15 -36.62 16.50 -14.19
CA ASN A 15 -35.39 16.97 -14.83
C ASN A 15 -34.47 17.59 -13.77
N SER A 16 -33.62 16.75 -13.17
CA SER A 16 -32.49 17.17 -12.33
C SER A 16 -31.47 17.90 -13.20
N CYS A 17 -31.75 19.18 -13.48
CA CYS A 17 -30.85 20.05 -14.22
C CYS A 17 -29.64 20.33 -13.32
N GLU A 18 -28.70 19.39 -13.29
CA GLU A 18 -27.50 19.49 -12.49
C GLU A 18 -26.52 20.44 -13.16
N LYS A 19 -26.12 21.46 -12.42
CA LYS A 19 -25.03 22.33 -12.83
C LYS A 19 -23.73 21.53 -12.72
N ARG A 20 -23.32 20.87 -13.81
CA ARG A 20 -21.98 20.29 -13.90
C ARG A 20 -20.96 21.43 -13.90
N ILE A 21 -20.17 21.49 -12.84
CA ILE A 21 -18.96 22.31 -12.80
C ILE A 21 -17.86 21.44 -13.44
N PRO A 22 -17.40 21.75 -14.66
CA PRO A 22 -16.27 21.05 -15.23
C PRO A 22 -15.05 21.40 -14.38
N ILE A 23 -14.56 20.43 -13.61
CA ILE A 23 -13.25 20.53 -12.98
C ILE A 23 -12.27 20.06 -14.05
N ASP A 24 -11.45 20.97 -14.54
CA ASP A 24 -10.34 20.63 -15.42
C ASP A 24 -9.22 20.04 -14.55
N ILE A 25 -9.17 18.71 -14.50
CA ILE A 25 -8.11 17.99 -13.79
C ILE A 25 -7.09 17.62 -14.85
N GLU A 26 -5.90 18.21 -14.77
CA GLU A 26 -4.80 17.83 -15.64
C GLU A 26 -4.51 16.34 -15.48
N GLN A 27 -4.59 15.58 -16.58
CA GLN A 27 -4.16 14.19 -16.60
C GLN A 27 -2.66 14.12 -16.37
N GLN A 28 -2.26 13.55 -15.23
CA GLN A 28 -0.88 13.16 -14.95
C GLN A 28 -0.67 11.68 -15.26
N ASP A 29 0.51 11.35 -15.75
CA ASP A 29 0.88 9.96 -15.96
C ASP A 29 0.99 9.20 -14.63
N PRO A 30 0.56 7.92 -14.58
CA PRO A 30 0.73 7.07 -13.40
C PRO A 30 2.19 6.99 -12.94
N LYS A 31 2.41 7.11 -11.63
CA LYS A 31 3.73 6.99 -11.01
C LYS A 31 3.85 5.67 -10.26
N ILE A 32 5.07 5.14 -10.19
CA ILE A 32 5.37 3.93 -9.42
C ILE A 32 5.22 4.23 -7.93
N VAL A 33 4.55 3.34 -7.21
CA VAL A 33 4.37 3.37 -5.76
C VAL A 33 5.02 2.11 -5.18
N ILE A 34 5.95 2.31 -4.25
CA ILE A 34 6.67 1.26 -3.55
C ILE A 34 6.20 1.27 -2.11
N ASN A 35 5.68 0.14 -1.62
CA ASN A 35 5.27 -0.01 -0.23
C ASN A 35 5.89 -1.26 0.39
N ALA A 36 6.58 -1.11 1.50
CA ALA A 36 7.17 -2.20 2.25
C ALA A 36 7.09 -1.92 3.75
N LEU A 37 6.75 -2.96 4.51
CA LEU A 37 6.87 -3.00 5.96
C LEU A 37 7.58 -4.30 6.31
N PHE A 38 8.68 -4.20 7.05
CA PHE A 38 9.58 -5.32 7.26
C PHE A 38 10.19 -5.30 8.66
N ASP A 39 10.64 -6.48 9.08
CA ASP A 39 11.32 -6.75 10.35
C ASP A 39 12.42 -7.81 10.12
N ASN A 40 13.15 -8.17 11.17
CA ASN A 40 14.24 -9.15 11.11
C ASN A 40 13.78 -10.61 11.30
N THR A 41 12.47 -10.86 11.39
CA THR A 41 11.90 -12.18 11.71
C THR A 41 11.25 -12.85 10.49
N LYS A 42 10.85 -12.06 9.50
CA LYS A 42 10.14 -12.53 8.31
C LYS A 42 10.94 -12.24 7.05
N LYS A 43 10.58 -12.98 5.99
CA LYS A 43 11.03 -12.69 4.63
C LYS A 43 10.61 -11.30 4.23
N PHE A 44 11.51 -10.56 3.60
CA PHE A 44 11.22 -9.23 3.12
C PHE A 44 10.27 -9.26 1.93
N THR A 45 9.22 -8.43 1.98
CA THR A 45 8.26 -8.28 0.89
C THR A 45 7.99 -6.81 0.61
N ALA A 46 7.80 -6.49 -0.67
CA ALA A 46 7.42 -5.18 -1.14
C ALA A 46 6.26 -5.29 -2.12
N SER A 47 5.28 -4.41 -1.99
CA SER A 47 4.16 -4.26 -2.92
C SER A 47 4.45 -3.12 -3.87
N ILE A 48 4.46 -3.42 -5.17
CA ILE A 48 4.69 -2.47 -6.24
C ILE A 48 3.39 -2.22 -6.99
N SER A 49 2.97 -0.96 -6.98
CA SER A 49 1.75 -0.50 -7.65
C SER A 49 2.01 0.78 -8.43
N LYS A 50 0.97 1.25 -9.14
CA LYS A 50 0.93 2.55 -9.80
C LYS A 50 -0.12 3.44 -9.16
N SER A 51 0.12 4.75 -9.13
CA SER A 51 -0.91 5.72 -8.76
C SER A 51 -2.04 5.70 -9.79
N VAL A 52 -3.26 5.93 -9.32
CA VAL A 52 -4.44 6.07 -10.19
C VAL A 52 -5.05 7.45 -10.08
N MET A 53 -5.74 7.83 -11.15
CA MET A 53 -6.53 9.04 -11.18
C MET A 53 -7.83 8.89 -10.41
N ILE A 54 -8.41 10.03 -10.04
CA ILE A 54 -9.67 10.10 -9.26
C ILE A 54 -10.86 9.49 -10.01
N ASP A 55 -10.81 9.50 -11.35
CA ASP A 55 -11.83 8.99 -12.26
C ASP A 55 -11.52 7.58 -12.78
N ASP A 56 -10.36 7.01 -12.42
CA ASP A 56 -9.95 5.68 -12.86
C ASP A 56 -10.60 4.61 -11.97
N VAL A 57 -11.60 3.94 -12.54
CA VAL A 57 -12.35 2.83 -11.91
C VAL A 57 -11.62 1.49 -12.08
N SER A 58 -10.44 1.47 -12.73
CA SER A 58 -9.70 0.23 -12.90
C SER A 58 -9.18 -0.29 -11.56
N GLY A 59 -9.62 -1.50 -11.20
CA GLY A 59 -9.31 -2.11 -9.90
C GLY A 59 -7.91 -2.74 -9.82
N ASN A 60 -7.13 -2.76 -10.90
CA ASN A 60 -5.80 -3.39 -10.91
C ASN A 60 -4.69 -2.38 -11.11
N ASN A 61 -4.13 -1.96 -9.98
CA ASN A 61 -3.05 -0.97 -9.92
C ASN A 61 -1.70 -1.64 -9.64
N THR A 62 -1.63 -2.96 -9.69
CA THR A 62 -0.42 -3.71 -9.35
C THR A 62 0.52 -3.78 -10.56
N ILE A 63 1.83 -3.72 -10.31
CA ILE A 63 2.84 -3.85 -11.37
C ILE A 63 3.51 -5.22 -11.22
N THR A 64 3.28 -6.11 -12.19
CA THR A 64 3.75 -7.51 -12.14
C THR A 64 4.98 -7.78 -13.00
N ASN A 65 5.43 -6.80 -13.79
CA ASN A 65 6.56 -6.89 -14.71
C ASN A 65 7.71 -5.95 -14.32
N ALA A 66 7.85 -5.63 -13.03
CA ALA A 66 8.92 -4.78 -12.53
C ALA A 66 10.18 -5.60 -12.22
N ILE A 67 11.35 -5.00 -12.47
CA ILE A 67 12.62 -5.47 -11.93
C ILE A 67 12.83 -4.74 -10.61
N VAL A 68 12.86 -5.47 -9.50
CA VAL A 68 12.99 -4.92 -8.16
C VAL A 68 14.31 -5.35 -7.56
N LYS A 69 15.24 -4.41 -7.40
CA LYS A 69 16.56 -4.65 -6.80
C LYS A 69 16.57 -4.17 -5.36
N LEU A 70 17.09 -5.00 -4.46
CA LEU A 70 17.29 -4.68 -3.05
C LEU A 70 18.77 -4.48 -2.78
N TYR A 71 19.09 -3.37 -2.15
CA TYR A 71 20.41 -3.00 -1.71
C TYR A 71 20.47 -2.97 -0.19
N GLU A 72 21.59 -3.38 0.37
CA GLU A 72 21.93 -3.27 1.79
C GLU A 72 23.19 -2.40 1.89
N ASN A 73 23.10 -1.25 2.57
CA ASN A 73 24.20 -0.30 2.74
C ASN A 73 24.95 0.00 1.42
N ASP A 74 24.19 0.39 0.38
CA ASP A 74 24.67 0.71 -0.98
C ASP A 74 25.21 -0.49 -1.81
N VAL A 75 25.17 -1.71 -1.27
CA VAL A 75 25.60 -2.93 -1.97
C VAL A 75 24.37 -3.69 -2.44
N LEU A 76 24.35 -4.10 -3.72
CA LEU A 76 23.27 -4.93 -4.26
C LEU A 76 23.23 -6.27 -3.52
N LEU A 77 22.13 -6.51 -2.81
CA LEU A 77 21.89 -7.74 -2.06
C LEU A 77 21.26 -8.81 -2.97
N ASP A 78 20.13 -8.49 -3.61
CA ASP A 78 19.44 -9.42 -4.51
C ASP A 78 18.45 -8.69 -5.45
N THR A 79 17.93 -9.42 -6.44
CA THR A 79 16.75 -9.02 -7.22
C THR A 79 15.53 -9.84 -6.77
N LEU A 80 14.49 -9.16 -6.30
CA LEU A 80 13.33 -9.81 -5.72
C LEU A 80 12.52 -10.57 -6.77
N SER A 81 11.97 -11.70 -6.35
CA SER A 81 11.09 -12.53 -7.18
C SER A 81 9.63 -12.10 -7.04
N HIS A 82 8.92 -11.99 -8.16
CA HIS A 82 7.47 -11.73 -8.15
C HIS A 82 6.70 -12.95 -7.63
N THR A 83 5.88 -12.75 -6.61
CA THR A 83 5.06 -13.82 -5.99
C THR A 83 3.58 -13.73 -6.34
N GLY A 84 3.15 -12.66 -7.04
CA GLY A 84 1.76 -12.43 -7.43
C GLY A 84 1.19 -11.12 -6.90
N GLY A 85 0.19 -10.55 -7.59
CA GLY A 85 -0.52 -9.34 -7.13
C GLY A 85 0.36 -8.11 -6.90
N GLY A 86 1.41 -7.93 -7.70
CA GLY A 86 2.42 -6.88 -7.51
C GLY A 86 3.32 -7.04 -6.29
N VAL A 87 3.29 -8.17 -5.60
CA VAL A 87 4.17 -8.46 -4.46
C VAL A 87 5.47 -9.10 -4.95
N TYR A 88 6.58 -8.55 -4.49
CA TYR A 88 7.94 -9.02 -4.74
C TYR A 88 8.58 -9.42 -3.42
N MET A 89 9.32 -10.52 -3.42
CA MET A 89 9.85 -11.13 -2.21
C MET A 89 11.34 -11.41 -2.34
N TYR A 90 12.07 -11.13 -1.26
CA TYR A 90 13.41 -11.62 -1.01
C TYR A 90 13.31 -12.83 -0.07
N ASN A 91 14.04 -13.90 -0.38
CA ASN A 91 13.78 -15.22 0.22
C ASN A 91 14.41 -15.42 1.61
N ASP A 92 15.07 -14.40 2.15
CA ASP A 92 15.73 -14.41 3.44
C ASP A 92 15.27 -13.23 4.33
N THR A 93 15.73 -13.20 5.57
CA THR A 93 15.48 -12.10 6.51
C THR A 93 16.52 -10.99 6.35
N LEU A 94 16.13 -9.78 6.76
CA LEU A 94 17.01 -8.63 6.80
C LEU A 94 17.66 -8.48 8.18
N GLN A 95 18.86 -7.89 8.22
CA GLN A 95 19.65 -7.68 9.42
C GLN A 95 19.37 -6.31 10.08
N PRO A 96 19.17 -6.26 11.41
CA PRO A 96 19.00 -5.01 12.14
C PRO A 96 20.23 -4.10 12.03
N GLY A 97 20.01 -2.79 12.11
CA GLY A 97 21.08 -1.79 12.02
C GLY A 97 21.47 -1.37 10.61
N ASN A 98 20.99 -2.06 9.57
CA ASN A 98 21.32 -1.77 8.17
C ASN A 98 20.30 -0.85 7.49
N SER A 99 20.77 -0.11 6.48
CA SER A 99 19.93 0.66 5.57
C SER A 99 19.62 -0.14 4.31
N TYR A 100 18.36 -0.15 3.91
CA TYR A 100 17.88 -0.87 2.74
C TYR A 100 17.32 0.09 1.70
N GLU A 101 17.70 -0.11 0.45
CA GLU A 101 17.15 0.62 -0.69
C GLU A 101 16.53 -0.35 -1.69
N LEU A 102 15.34 -0.01 -2.15
CA LEU A 102 14.69 -0.64 -3.30
C LEU A 102 14.83 0.25 -4.51
N ILE A 103 15.30 -0.31 -5.61
CA ILE A 103 15.25 0.32 -6.93
C ILE A 103 14.33 -0.51 -7.82
N VAL A 104 13.25 0.11 -8.27
CA VAL A 104 12.19 -0.51 -9.06
C VAL A 104 12.21 0.07 -10.46
N ALA A 105 12.29 -0.79 -11.47
CA ALA A 105 12.24 -0.42 -12.88
C ALA A 105 11.10 -1.17 -13.59
N CYS A 106 10.27 -0.45 -14.35
CA CYS A 106 9.23 -1.01 -15.20
C CYS A 106 8.93 -0.07 -16.39
N ASP A 107 7.86 -0.33 -17.14
CA ASP A 107 7.48 0.46 -18.31
C ASP A 107 7.18 1.94 -17.99
N LEU A 108 6.85 2.26 -16.73
CA LEU A 108 6.59 3.63 -16.26
C LEU A 108 7.88 4.39 -15.88
N GLY A 109 9.05 3.75 -15.98
CA GLY A 109 10.34 4.32 -15.60
C GLY A 109 10.92 3.68 -14.34
N THR A 110 11.59 4.50 -13.52
CA THR A 110 12.31 4.04 -12.33
C THR A 110 11.90 4.82 -11.08
N ALA A 111 11.78 4.13 -9.95
CA ALA A 111 11.57 4.74 -8.65
C ALA A 111 12.46 4.07 -7.60
N SER A 112 12.82 4.80 -6.54
CA SER A 112 13.54 4.26 -5.39
C SER A 112 12.85 4.57 -4.07
N ALA A 113 13.08 3.71 -3.08
CA ALA A 113 12.63 3.89 -1.72
C ALA A 113 13.69 3.38 -0.75
N THR A 114 13.95 4.13 0.31
CA THR A 114 14.99 3.80 1.30
C THR A 114 14.37 3.74 2.69
N ALA A 115 14.78 2.75 3.48
CA ALA A 115 14.38 2.60 4.88
C ALA A 115 15.50 1.95 5.68
N THR A 116 15.73 2.43 6.89
CA THR A 116 16.74 1.86 7.80
C THR A 116 16.07 1.05 8.89
N MET A 117 16.53 -0.19 9.08
CA MET A 117 16.08 -1.01 10.20
C MET A 117 16.90 -0.64 11.44
N PRO A 118 16.28 -0.20 12.54
CA PRO A 118 17.02 0.11 13.76
C PRO A 118 17.69 -1.14 14.36
N GLU A 119 18.74 -0.93 15.15
CA GLU A 119 19.35 -2.01 15.94
C GLU A 119 18.38 -2.57 16.98
N VAL A 120 18.61 -3.83 17.37
CA VAL A 120 17.83 -4.49 18.41
C VAL A 120 18.15 -3.85 19.76
N VAL A 121 17.12 -3.36 20.45
CA VAL A 121 17.26 -2.82 21.80
C VAL A 121 17.09 -3.96 22.82
N PRO A 122 18.12 -4.30 23.61
CA PRO A 122 18.01 -5.34 24.62
C PRO A 122 17.12 -4.89 25.78
N ILE A 123 16.35 -5.83 26.34
CA ILE A 123 15.64 -5.59 27.60
C ILE A 123 16.67 -5.64 28.74
N ILE A 124 16.89 -4.51 29.40
CA ILE A 124 17.91 -4.38 30.46
C ILE A 124 17.40 -4.91 31.80
N SER A 125 16.17 -4.53 32.17
CA SER A 125 15.57 -4.92 33.44
C SER A 125 14.04 -4.87 33.37
N VAL A 126 13.40 -5.72 34.16
CA VAL A 126 11.97 -5.67 34.43
C VAL A 126 11.80 -5.19 35.88
N ASP A 127 11.14 -4.04 36.06
CA ASP A 127 10.99 -3.40 37.37
C ASP A 127 9.92 -4.09 38.23
N SER A 128 8.76 -4.38 37.64
CA SER A 128 7.61 -4.92 38.37
C SER A 128 6.97 -6.06 37.59
N VAL A 129 6.75 -7.19 38.26
CA VAL A 129 5.97 -8.32 37.75
C VAL A 129 4.82 -8.58 38.72
N VAL A 130 3.59 -8.44 38.25
CA VAL A 130 2.39 -8.82 39.02
C VAL A 130 1.91 -10.18 38.52
N GLN A 131 1.96 -11.19 39.38
CA GLN A 131 1.44 -12.52 39.07
C GLN A 131 0.08 -12.70 39.76
N THR A 132 -0.99 -12.78 38.98
CA THR A 132 -2.31 -13.11 39.51
C THR A 132 -2.40 -14.62 39.71
N GLN A 133 -2.42 -15.07 40.96
CA GLN A 133 -2.80 -16.44 41.30
C GLN A 133 -4.33 -16.53 41.19
N ILE A 134 -4.85 -17.38 40.30
CA ILE A 134 -6.27 -17.74 40.33
C ILE A 134 -6.44 -18.65 41.55
N VAL A 135 -6.94 -18.09 42.64
CA VAL A 135 -7.39 -18.89 43.79
C VAL A 135 -8.70 -19.55 43.37
N ASN A 136 -8.64 -20.84 43.07
CA ASN A 136 -9.85 -21.65 42.93
C ASN A 136 -10.39 -21.91 44.33
N ASP A 137 -11.19 -20.98 44.86
CA ASP A 137 -11.97 -21.24 46.06
C ASP A 137 -12.99 -22.33 45.75
N VAL A 138 -12.76 -23.51 46.33
CA VAL A 138 -13.70 -24.64 46.33
C VAL A 138 -14.66 -24.39 47.50
N TRP A 139 -15.94 -24.21 47.19
CA TRP A 139 -17.04 -24.12 48.15
C TRP A 139 -17.31 -25.44 48.87
#